data_AF-A0AAW2PV10-F1
#
_entry.id   AF-A0AAW2PV10-F1
#
_cell.length_a   1.000
_cell.length_b   1.000
_cell.length_c   1.000
_cell.angle_alpha   90.00
_cell.angle_beta   90.00
_cell.angle_gamma   90.00
#
_symmetry.space_group_name_H-M   'P 1'
#
loop_
_entity.id
_entity.type
_entity.pdbx_description
1 polymer ?
#
loop_
_entity_poly.entity_id
_entity_poly.type
_entity_poly.pdbx_seq_one_letter_code
_entity_poly.pdbx_strand_id
1 'polypeptide(L)'
;MASRPVVQQQNIGEAVPGAVKQKNMAVEKKNRRALGDIGNVVTLRGVDGKPLPQVSRPVTRSFCAKLLANAEAAEAENKKNPLAAVIGGGGVQPDKRAVAALKPAKKKAAIKPKPEKIIEISPDSNEVAAQKEKKTLKSKKKAPTLTSTLTARSKAACGLRSKAKEQIIDIDAADADNDLAVVEYVEEMYKFYKSVENEGRAHAYMYSQPEINERMRAILIDWLVQVHHKFDLSPETLYLTINIVDRFLALRITSRRELQLVGLSSMLIASKYEEIWAPQVHELVCISDRTYTNEQILIMEKSILGELEWNLTVPTPYVFLVRFIKASMTDSDVENMVYFLAELGTMNYSTLRYCPSMIAASAVYAARCTLNKSPLWNETLRIHTGFSEQQLMDCAKLLVTFHSMAAEQKLGGIYRKYSCSERGAVALLPPAKSLLAASVAN
;
A
#
# COMPACT_ATOMS: atom_id res chain seq x y z
N MET A 1 36.30 4.49 -25.22
CA MET A 1 37.05 3.96 -26.37
C MET A 1 36.69 2.49 -26.56
N ALA A 2 36.66 2.02 -27.82
CA ALA A 2 36.09 0.77 -28.34
C ALA A 2 34.57 0.91 -28.67
N SER A 3 34.15 1.56 -29.77
CA SER A 3 34.28 1.25 -31.22
C SER A 3 33.30 0.16 -31.69
N ARG A 4 32.16 0.62 -32.25
CA ARG A 4 31.16 -0.16 -33.01
C ARG A 4 31.65 -0.41 -34.45
N PRO A 5 31.32 -1.53 -35.10
CA PRO A 5 31.47 -1.65 -36.54
C PRO A 5 30.24 -1.11 -37.27
N VAL A 6 30.52 -0.30 -38.29
CA VAL A 6 29.60 0.27 -39.28
C VAL A 6 29.33 -0.79 -40.36
N VAL A 7 28.06 -0.98 -40.73
CA VAL A 7 27.68 -1.74 -41.95
C VAL A 7 27.17 -0.76 -43.00
N GLN A 8 27.74 -0.87 -44.19
CA GLN A 8 27.53 0.01 -45.35
C GLN A 8 26.22 -0.29 -46.09
N GLN A 9 25.58 0.78 -46.55
CA GLN A 9 24.56 0.78 -47.61
C GLN A 9 25.22 0.66 -48.99
N GLN A 10 24.64 -0.15 -49.87
CA GLN A 10 24.77 -0.01 -51.33
C GLN A 10 23.39 -0.07 -51.97
N ASN A 11 23.09 0.96 -52.76
CA ASN A 11 22.00 1.06 -53.75
C ASN A 11 22.55 0.71 -55.15
N ILE A 12 21.67 0.20 -56.03
CA ILE A 12 21.57 0.34 -57.51
C ILE A 12 20.30 -0.48 -57.89
N GLY A 13 19.16 0.08 -58.39
CA GLY A 13 18.85 0.53 -59.77
C GLY A 13 18.59 -0.67 -60.70
N GLU A 14 17.54 -0.88 -61.52
CA GLU A 14 16.52 -0.06 -62.20
C GLU A 14 15.38 -0.94 -62.83
N ALA A 15 14.21 -0.30 -63.15
CA ALA A 15 13.18 -0.49 -64.22
C ALA A 15 12.49 -1.88 -64.49
N VAL A 16 11.17 -2.11 -64.30
CA VAL A 16 9.88 -1.66 -64.99
C VAL A 16 9.66 -2.32 -66.40
N PRO A 17 8.44 -2.62 -66.96
CA PRO A 17 7.01 -2.52 -66.54
C PRO A 17 6.13 -3.80 -66.80
N GLY A 18 4.86 -3.80 -66.34
CA GLY A 18 3.82 -4.66 -66.94
C GLY A 18 2.49 -4.71 -66.18
N ALA A 19 1.54 -3.84 -66.52
CA ALA A 19 0.15 -3.88 -66.05
C ALA A 19 -0.67 -4.95 -66.81
N VAL A 20 -1.66 -5.58 -66.16
CA VAL A 20 -3.06 -5.74 -66.62
C VAL A 20 -3.92 -6.33 -65.49
N LYS A 21 -5.17 -5.83 -65.44
CA LYS A 21 -6.25 -6.07 -64.47
C LYS A 21 -6.98 -7.41 -64.63
N GLN A 22 -7.64 -7.79 -63.53
CA GLN A 22 -9.06 -8.20 -63.39
C GLN A 22 -9.46 -9.68 -63.15
N LYS A 23 -10.26 -9.81 -62.07
CA LYS A 23 -11.46 -10.64 -61.82
C LYS A 23 -11.38 -11.86 -60.88
N ASN A 24 -12.15 -11.69 -59.80
CA ASN A 24 -12.75 -12.62 -58.84
C ASN A 24 -12.92 -14.09 -59.28
N MET A 25 -12.57 -15.02 -58.38
CA MET A 25 -13.46 -16.10 -57.94
C MET A 25 -13.12 -16.50 -56.50
N ALA A 26 -14.16 -16.68 -55.70
CA ALA A 26 -14.10 -17.13 -54.32
C ALA A 26 -13.75 -18.62 -54.23
N VAL A 27 -12.86 -18.98 -53.31
CA VAL A 27 -12.80 -20.32 -52.71
C VAL A 27 -12.48 -20.16 -51.23
N GLU A 28 -13.42 -20.58 -50.38
CA GLU A 28 -13.23 -20.77 -48.95
C GLU A 28 -12.03 -21.68 -48.68
N LYS A 29 -11.02 -21.15 -47.98
CA LYS A 29 -10.13 -21.98 -47.16
C LYS A 29 -10.16 -21.45 -45.74
N LYS A 30 -10.84 -22.24 -44.89
CA LYS A 30 -10.85 -22.14 -43.43
C LYS A 30 -9.41 -22.15 -42.91
N ASN A 31 -8.86 -20.98 -42.61
CA ASN A 31 -7.71 -20.86 -41.71
C ASN A 31 -8.25 -20.63 -40.30
N ARG A 32 -7.99 -21.59 -39.42
CA ARG A 32 -8.21 -21.48 -37.97
C ARG A 32 -7.42 -20.26 -37.46
N ARG A 33 -8.09 -19.15 -37.19
CA ARG A 33 -7.53 -18.04 -36.43
C ARG A 33 -7.59 -18.43 -34.96
N ALA A 34 -6.44 -18.71 -34.36
CA ALA A 34 -6.33 -19.16 -32.96
C ALA A 34 -6.51 -18.03 -31.93
N LEU A 35 -6.67 -16.77 -32.35
CA LEU A 35 -7.01 -15.66 -31.46
C LEU A 35 -7.91 -14.71 -32.25
N GLY A 36 -9.21 -14.71 -31.93
CA GLY A 36 -10.17 -13.73 -32.42
C GLY A 36 -9.94 -12.37 -31.76
N ASP A 37 -10.33 -11.29 -32.44
CA ASP A 37 -10.26 -9.91 -31.94
C ASP A 37 -10.80 -9.80 -30.50
N ILE A 38 -9.93 -9.45 -29.54
CA ILE A 38 -10.31 -9.06 -28.18
C ILE A 38 -10.65 -7.55 -28.14
N GLY A 39 -11.01 -6.98 -29.30
CA GLY A 39 -11.59 -5.65 -29.38
C GLY A 39 -13.05 -5.71 -28.95
N ASN A 40 -13.36 -5.16 -27.78
CA ASN A 40 -14.73 -5.01 -27.29
C ASN A 40 -15.49 -3.97 -28.15
N VAL A 41 -15.89 -4.38 -29.36
CA VAL A 41 -16.74 -3.60 -30.26
C VAL A 41 -18.18 -4.06 -30.05
N VAL A 42 -18.93 -3.34 -29.22
CA VAL A 42 -20.37 -3.52 -29.13
C VAL A 42 -21.01 -2.86 -30.35
N THR A 43 -21.53 -3.67 -31.27
CA THR A 43 -22.51 -3.24 -32.26
C THR A 43 -23.80 -2.86 -31.55
N LEU A 44 -24.10 -1.56 -31.49
CA LEU A 44 -25.37 -1.03 -31.03
C LEU A 44 -26.51 -1.55 -31.93
N ARG A 45 -27.41 -2.35 -31.35
CA ARG A 45 -28.75 -2.59 -31.90
C ARG A 45 -29.74 -1.99 -30.91
N GLY A 46 -30.51 -1.00 -31.37
CA GLY A 46 -31.40 -0.22 -30.52
C GLY A 46 -32.73 -0.89 -30.17
N VAL A 47 -33.48 -0.16 -29.33
CA VAL A 47 -34.92 -0.26 -29.01
C VAL A 47 -35.24 -1.31 -27.92
N ASP A 48 -35.94 -1.08 -26.80
CA ASP A 48 -36.95 -0.11 -26.36
C ASP A 48 -36.98 0.04 -24.81
N GLY A 49 -37.63 1.09 -24.30
CA GLY A 49 -37.52 1.60 -22.93
C GLY A 49 -38.18 0.82 -21.77
N LYS A 50 -37.56 0.97 -20.58
CA LYS A 50 -38.16 0.88 -19.24
C LYS A 50 -37.37 1.80 -18.29
N PRO A 51 -38.01 2.49 -17.31
CA PRO A 51 -37.33 3.46 -16.47
C PRO A 51 -36.45 2.77 -15.42
N LEU A 52 -35.19 3.18 -15.34
CA LEU A 52 -34.25 2.76 -14.30
C LEU A 52 -34.60 3.41 -12.95
N PRO A 53 -34.41 2.71 -11.81
CA PRO A 53 -34.76 3.22 -10.49
C PRO A 53 -33.87 4.40 -10.10
N GLN A 54 -34.47 5.39 -9.43
CA GLN A 54 -33.80 6.57 -8.89
C GLN A 54 -32.66 6.17 -7.95
N VAL A 55 -31.43 6.29 -8.42
CA VAL A 55 -30.24 6.21 -7.56
C VAL A 55 -30.14 7.53 -6.80
N SER A 56 -30.21 7.43 -5.47
CA SER A 56 -30.03 8.52 -4.52
C SER A 56 -28.67 9.19 -4.71
N ARG A 57 -28.70 10.49 -5.02
CA ARG A 57 -27.53 11.40 -4.93
C ARG A 57 -27.47 11.90 -3.49
N PRO A 58 -26.32 11.83 -2.77
CA PRO A 58 -25.30 12.89 -2.90
C PRO A 58 -23.85 12.52 -2.42
N VAL A 59 -22.79 12.74 -3.24
CA VAL A 59 -21.40 12.92 -2.73
C VAL A 59 -20.55 13.86 -3.62
N THR A 60 -20.81 13.89 -4.91
CA THR A 60 -19.87 14.34 -5.95
C THR A 60 -19.96 15.83 -6.32
N ARG A 61 -21.12 16.49 -6.17
CA ARG A 61 -21.24 17.97 -6.27
C ARG A 61 -20.29 18.71 -5.32
N SER A 62 -19.95 18.08 -4.20
CA SER A 62 -19.06 18.69 -3.21
C SER A 62 -17.58 18.64 -3.61
N PHE A 63 -17.15 17.71 -4.47
CA PHE A 63 -15.72 17.48 -4.69
C PHE A 63 -15.08 18.51 -5.63
N CYS A 64 -15.65 18.73 -6.82
CA CYS A 64 -15.15 19.75 -7.74
C CYS A 64 -15.24 21.15 -7.11
N ALA A 65 -16.32 21.40 -6.35
CA ALA A 65 -16.47 22.62 -5.54
C ALA A 65 -15.45 22.71 -4.40
N LYS A 66 -15.08 21.61 -3.73
CA LYS A 66 -14.03 21.56 -2.69
C LYS A 66 -12.64 21.77 -3.28
N LEU A 67 -12.33 21.22 -4.44
CA LEU A 67 -11.06 21.48 -5.13
C LEU A 67 -10.93 22.96 -5.50
N LEU A 68 -11.99 23.56 -6.04
CA LEU A 68 -12.03 24.98 -6.36
C LEU A 68 -11.96 25.85 -5.10
N ALA A 69 -12.77 25.57 -4.08
CA ALA A 69 -12.80 26.33 -2.82
C ALA A 69 -11.49 26.19 -2.01
N ASN A 70 -10.85 25.02 -1.99
CA ASN A 70 -9.55 24.86 -1.34
C ASN A 70 -8.44 25.58 -2.10
N ALA A 71 -8.55 25.70 -3.41
CA ALA A 71 -7.60 26.47 -4.20
C ALA A 71 -7.79 28.00 -4.03
N GLU A 72 -9.04 28.47 -3.87
CA GLU A 72 -9.33 29.86 -3.45
C GLU A 72 -8.80 30.16 -2.04
N ALA A 73 -8.92 29.19 -1.12
CA ALA A 73 -8.34 29.31 0.22
C ALA A 73 -6.80 29.33 0.22
N ALA A 74 -6.15 28.56 -0.66
CA ALA A 74 -4.70 28.56 -0.81
C ALA A 74 -4.17 29.86 -1.45
N GLU A 75 -4.90 30.47 -2.39
CA GLU A 75 -4.60 31.82 -2.88
C GLU A 75 -4.71 32.89 -1.78
N ALA A 76 -5.68 32.75 -0.87
CA ALA A 76 -5.86 33.66 0.25
C ALA A 76 -4.76 33.52 1.32
N GLU A 77 -4.17 32.33 1.49
CA GLU A 77 -3.00 32.11 2.36
C GLU A 77 -1.72 32.68 1.73
N ASN A 78 -1.52 32.54 0.41
CA ASN A 78 -0.36 33.11 -0.29
C ASN A 78 -0.37 34.64 -0.35
N LYS A 79 -1.55 35.28 -0.35
CA LYS A 79 -1.67 36.76 -0.32
C LYS A 79 -1.51 37.37 1.08
N LYS A 80 -1.39 36.56 2.14
CA LYS A 80 -1.30 37.03 3.53
C LYS A 80 0.11 37.19 4.09
N ASN A 81 1.16 36.90 3.31
CA ASN A 81 2.53 37.20 3.72
C ASN A 81 3.12 38.35 2.91
N PRO A 82 2.99 39.57 3.43
CA PRO A 82 4.12 40.48 3.54
C PRO A 82 4.54 40.64 5.01
N LEU A 83 5.87 40.72 5.21
CA LEU A 83 6.57 41.07 6.45
C LEU A 83 5.83 42.08 7.35
N ALA A 84 5.74 41.82 8.66
CA ALA A 84 6.47 42.55 9.71
C ALA A 84 5.91 42.34 11.14
N ALA A 85 6.87 42.31 12.08
CA ALA A 85 6.84 42.90 13.42
C ALA A 85 6.03 42.25 14.57
N VAL A 86 6.82 41.77 15.53
CA VAL A 86 6.52 41.50 16.94
C VAL A 86 6.08 42.78 17.67
N ILE A 87 5.02 42.67 18.48
CA ILE A 87 4.65 43.30 19.77
C ILE A 87 3.28 42.64 20.09
N GLY A 88 2.94 42.03 21.22
CA GLY A 88 3.31 42.21 22.61
C GLY A 88 2.00 42.37 23.41
N GLY A 89 1.72 41.44 24.34
CA GLY A 89 0.86 41.70 25.51
C GLY A 89 -0.59 41.19 25.52
N GLY A 90 -0.84 40.19 26.39
CA GLY A 90 -1.79 40.36 27.50
C GLY A 90 -3.23 39.86 27.36
N GLY A 91 -3.54 38.77 28.09
CA GLY A 91 -4.53 38.86 29.17
C GLY A 91 -5.91 38.20 29.02
N VAL A 92 -6.13 37.19 29.90
CA VAL A 92 -7.35 36.94 30.71
C VAL A 92 -8.53 36.15 30.10
N GLN A 93 -8.51 34.83 30.38
CA GLN A 93 -9.44 34.01 31.21
C GLN A 93 -10.97 33.92 30.93
N PRO A 94 -11.61 32.82 31.42
CA PRO A 94 -12.66 32.10 30.71
C PRO A 94 -14.05 32.20 31.36
N ASP A 95 -15.10 31.94 30.57
CA ASP A 95 -16.45 31.77 31.09
C ASP A 95 -16.83 30.30 31.27
N LYS A 96 -17.26 30.00 32.49
CA LYS A 96 -17.80 28.73 32.97
C LYS A 96 -19.31 28.68 32.70
N ARG A 97 -19.84 27.49 32.37
CA ARG A 97 -21.19 27.08 32.82
C ARG A 97 -21.32 25.54 32.90
N ALA A 98 -21.60 25.11 34.13
CA ALA A 98 -22.24 23.88 34.68
C ALA A 98 -22.51 22.71 33.71
N VAL A 99 -21.98 21.49 33.92
CA VAL A 99 -22.29 20.45 34.94
C VAL A 99 -23.75 19.98 34.95
N ALA A 100 -23.97 18.77 34.45
CA ALA A 100 -25.01 17.86 34.94
C ALA A 100 -24.46 16.41 34.88
N ALA A 101 -24.19 15.85 36.05
CA ALA A 101 -23.82 14.45 36.24
C ALA A 101 -25.02 13.69 36.83
N LEU A 102 -25.30 12.50 36.31
CA LEU A 102 -26.22 11.54 36.91
C LEU A 102 -25.58 10.14 36.89
N LYS A 103 -25.37 9.58 38.09
CA LYS A 103 -25.17 8.17 38.46
C LYS A 103 -25.68 8.03 39.91
N PRO A 104 -25.92 6.84 40.49
CA PRO A 104 -26.18 5.51 39.93
C PRO A 104 -27.40 4.80 40.61
N ALA A 105 -27.84 3.66 40.08
CA ALA A 105 -28.71 2.71 40.81
C ALA A 105 -27.92 1.44 41.20
N LYS A 106 -28.07 1.01 42.46
CA LYS A 106 -27.39 -0.13 43.09
C LYS A 106 -28.26 -1.41 43.08
N LYS A 107 -27.57 -2.54 42.84
CA LYS A 107 -27.63 -3.87 43.50
C LYS A 107 -28.98 -4.57 43.75
N LYS A 108 -29.01 -5.86 43.39
CA LYS A 108 -29.28 -6.98 44.31
C LYS A 108 -28.46 -8.22 43.91
N ALA A 109 -27.95 -8.92 44.92
CA ALA A 109 -27.11 -10.11 44.87
C ALA A 109 -27.78 -11.24 45.64
N ALA A 110 -27.48 -12.50 45.29
CA ALA A 110 -27.53 -13.76 46.07
C ALA A 110 -27.86 -14.95 45.14
N ILE A 111 -27.39 -16.20 45.24
CA ILE A 111 -26.51 -16.98 46.14
C ILE A 111 -26.18 -18.31 45.37
N LYS A 112 -24.99 -18.90 45.57
CA LYS A 112 -24.59 -20.26 45.12
C LYS A 112 -25.26 -21.37 45.97
N PRO A 113 -25.36 -22.62 45.50
CA PRO A 113 -24.48 -23.64 46.09
C PRO A 113 -23.99 -24.76 45.14
N LYS A 114 -22.87 -25.38 45.56
CA LYS A 114 -22.32 -26.74 45.33
C LYS A 114 -21.73 -27.17 46.70
N PRO A 115 -21.34 -28.42 47.03
CA PRO A 115 -21.11 -29.63 46.20
C PRO A 115 -21.59 -30.98 46.85
N GLU A 116 -21.31 -32.13 46.21
CA GLU A 116 -20.83 -33.44 46.76
C GLU A 116 -21.03 -34.55 45.69
N LYS A 117 -20.00 -35.24 45.17
CA LYS A 117 -19.24 -36.43 45.63
C LYS A 117 -20.09 -37.68 45.90
N ILE A 118 -20.02 -38.67 44.99
CA ILE A 118 -20.27 -40.08 45.28
C ILE A 118 -19.17 -40.93 44.61
N ILE A 119 -18.64 -41.86 45.40
CA ILE A 119 -17.70 -42.93 45.11
C ILE A 119 -18.54 -44.22 45.05
N GLU A 120 -18.33 -45.12 44.08
CA GLU A 120 -18.51 -46.57 44.26
C GLU A 120 -17.96 -47.33 43.02
N ILE A 121 -16.80 -47.98 43.14
CA ILE A 121 -16.56 -49.42 43.42
C ILE A 121 -16.71 -50.32 42.19
N SER A 122 -15.55 -50.86 41.75
CA SER A 122 -15.34 -52.00 40.84
C SER A 122 -15.69 -53.33 41.54
N PRO A 123 -15.95 -54.46 40.86
CA PRO A 123 -14.87 -55.41 40.49
C PRO A 123 -15.21 -56.20 39.17
N ASP A 124 -14.47 -57.13 38.58
CA ASP A 124 -13.26 -57.89 38.90
C ASP A 124 -12.67 -58.54 37.61
N SER A 125 -11.34 -58.64 37.58
CA SER A 125 -10.49 -59.79 37.17
C SER A 125 -10.67 -60.56 35.84
N ASN A 126 -9.61 -60.57 35.02
CA ASN A 126 -8.99 -61.83 34.54
C ASN A 126 -7.53 -61.60 34.10
N GLU A 127 -6.62 -62.29 34.78
CA GLU A 127 -5.19 -62.39 34.49
C GLU A 127 -4.93 -63.36 33.33
N VAL A 128 -4.01 -63.02 32.42
CA VAL A 128 -3.07 -64.00 31.84
C VAL A 128 -1.71 -63.32 31.65
N ALA A 129 -0.70 -63.92 32.28
CA ALA A 129 0.69 -63.51 32.26
C ALA A 129 1.38 -63.80 30.92
N ALA A 130 2.19 -62.86 30.43
CA ALA A 130 3.30 -63.15 29.52
C ALA A 130 4.43 -62.14 29.77
N GLN A 131 5.55 -62.66 30.28
CA GLN A 131 6.78 -61.95 30.58
C GLN A 131 7.43 -61.38 29.32
N LYS A 132 7.80 -60.09 29.33
CA LYS A 132 8.88 -59.55 28.49
C LYS A 132 9.71 -58.54 29.29
N GLU A 133 11.00 -58.83 29.35
CA GLU A 133 12.05 -58.09 30.04
C GLU A 133 12.13 -56.63 29.59
N LYS A 134 12.08 -55.70 30.54
CA LYS A 134 12.44 -54.29 30.36
C LYS A 134 13.96 -54.12 30.54
N LYS A 135 14.72 -54.06 29.45
CA LYS A 135 16.05 -53.43 29.45
C LYS A 135 15.89 -51.91 29.42
N THR A 136 16.15 -51.27 30.55
CA THR A 136 16.31 -49.83 30.70
C THR A 136 17.61 -49.38 30.01
N LEU A 137 17.53 -48.75 28.84
CA LEU A 137 18.66 -47.96 28.30
C LEU A 137 18.78 -46.66 29.10
N LYS A 138 19.69 -46.65 30.09
CA LYS A 138 20.23 -45.40 30.65
C LYS A 138 21.16 -44.77 29.61
N SER A 139 20.77 -43.64 29.01
CA SER A 139 21.70 -42.89 28.16
C SER A 139 22.81 -42.29 29.04
N LYS A 140 24.05 -42.74 28.81
CA LYS A 140 25.24 -42.14 29.43
C LYS A 140 25.42 -40.74 28.87
N LYS A 141 25.31 -39.71 29.71
CA LYS A 141 25.75 -38.34 29.37
C LYS A 141 27.25 -38.39 29.04
N LYS A 142 27.61 -38.17 27.77
CA LYS A 142 29.02 -38.03 27.36
C LYS A 142 29.58 -36.75 28.00
N ALA A 143 30.71 -36.86 28.67
CA ALA A 143 31.46 -35.70 29.16
C ALA A 143 31.88 -34.80 27.98
N PRO A 144 31.87 -33.47 28.14
CA PRO A 144 32.28 -32.57 27.08
C PRO A 144 33.77 -32.79 26.76
N THR A 145 34.10 -32.89 25.47
CA THR A 145 35.47 -32.99 25.00
C THR A 145 36.25 -31.73 25.38
N LEU A 146 37.55 -31.89 25.71
CA LEU A 146 38.44 -30.76 26.03
C LEU A 146 38.37 -29.64 24.98
N THR A 147 38.22 -29.98 23.70
CA THR A 147 38.03 -29.03 22.60
C THR A 147 36.77 -28.18 22.74
N SER A 148 35.64 -28.76 23.18
CA SER A 148 34.39 -28.04 23.43
C SER A 148 34.54 -27.07 24.60
N THR A 149 35.20 -27.50 25.67
CA THR A 149 35.44 -26.68 26.86
C THR A 149 36.41 -25.52 26.58
N LEU A 150 37.48 -25.77 25.82
CA LEU A 150 38.44 -24.73 25.42
C LEU A 150 37.82 -23.71 24.46
N THR A 151 36.98 -24.16 23.53
CA THR A 151 36.24 -23.27 22.61
C THR A 151 35.23 -22.40 23.37
N ALA A 152 34.53 -22.98 24.34
CA ALA A 152 33.59 -22.23 25.19
C ALA A 152 34.31 -21.20 26.08
N ARG A 153 35.46 -21.55 26.64
CA ARG A 153 36.29 -20.65 27.45
C ARG A 153 36.93 -19.54 26.63
N SER A 154 37.41 -19.84 25.42
CA SER A 154 37.93 -18.83 24.47
C SER A 154 36.86 -17.82 24.08
N LYS A 155 35.64 -18.26 23.76
CA LYS A 155 34.51 -17.36 23.48
C LYS A 155 34.12 -16.47 24.67
N ALA A 156 34.14 -17.03 25.88
CA ALA A 156 33.87 -16.28 27.11
C ALA A 156 34.97 -15.25 27.41
N ALA A 157 36.25 -15.58 27.17
CA ALA A 157 37.38 -14.67 27.37
C ALA A 157 37.40 -13.52 26.34
N CYS A 158 36.90 -13.74 25.12
CA CYS A 158 36.77 -12.70 24.10
C CYS A 158 35.51 -11.82 24.25
N GLY A 159 34.75 -11.94 25.35
CA GLY A 159 33.51 -11.16 25.56
C GLY A 159 32.36 -11.52 24.63
N LEU A 160 32.51 -12.55 23.79
CA LEU A 160 31.47 -13.08 22.91
C LEU A 160 30.55 -13.99 23.73
N ARG A 161 29.65 -13.41 24.54
CA ARG A 161 28.42 -14.12 24.91
C ARG A 161 27.79 -14.58 23.60
N SER A 162 27.43 -15.85 23.49
CA SER A 162 26.58 -16.30 22.39
C SER A 162 25.35 -15.39 22.40
N LYS A 163 25.28 -14.41 21.48
CA LYS A 163 24.00 -13.83 21.11
C LYS A 163 23.10 -15.03 20.90
N ALA A 164 21.95 -15.08 21.59
CA ALA A 164 20.92 -16.03 21.24
C ALA A 164 20.84 -15.96 19.72
N LYS A 165 21.05 -17.08 19.02
CA LYS A 165 20.84 -17.10 17.58
C LYS A 165 19.36 -16.77 17.43
N GLU A 166 19.04 -15.50 17.18
CA GLU A 166 17.71 -15.11 16.76
C GLU A 166 17.43 -16.01 15.57
N GLN A 167 16.47 -16.93 15.74
CA GLN A 167 16.09 -17.85 14.69
C GLN A 167 15.64 -16.96 13.54
N ILE A 168 16.41 -16.95 12.45
CA ILE A 168 15.96 -16.39 11.19
C ILE A 168 14.80 -17.28 10.78
N ILE A 169 13.60 -16.71 10.78
CA ILE A 169 12.39 -17.47 10.49
C ILE A 169 12.23 -17.47 8.97
N ASP A 170 12.01 -18.65 8.41
CA ASP A 170 11.60 -18.81 7.04
C ASP A 170 10.16 -18.31 6.91
N ILE A 171 9.99 -17.13 6.32
CA ILE A 171 8.70 -16.48 6.17
C ILE A 171 7.90 -17.08 5.02
N ASP A 172 8.49 -17.95 4.19
CA ASP A 172 7.87 -18.57 3.03
C ASP A 172 7.51 -20.04 3.23
N ALA A 173 7.88 -20.63 4.37
CA ALA A 173 7.62 -22.03 4.68
C ALA A 173 6.13 -22.43 4.56
N ALA A 174 5.20 -21.51 4.85
CA ALA A 174 3.76 -21.75 4.74
C ALA A 174 3.25 -21.82 3.29
N ASP A 175 4.02 -21.28 2.33
CA ASP A 175 3.66 -21.19 0.92
C ASP A 175 4.44 -22.18 0.05
N ALA A 176 5.19 -23.11 0.65
CA ALA A 176 6.02 -24.06 -0.08
C ALA A 176 5.23 -24.93 -1.10
N ASP A 177 3.96 -25.20 -0.81
CA ASP A 177 3.06 -25.97 -1.69
C ASP A 177 2.13 -25.08 -2.53
N ASN A 178 2.34 -23.76 -2.52
CA ASN A 178 1.53 -22.78 -3.27
C ASN A 178 2.27 -22.32 -4.52
N ASP A 179 1.95 -22.91 -5.68
CA ASP A 179 2.55 -22.55 -6.97
C ASP A 179 2.40 -21.05 -7.31
N LEU A 180 1.35 -20.38 -6.81
CA LEU A 180 1.12 -18.95 -7.03
C LEU A 180 1.99 -18.05 -6.14
N ALA A 181 2.59 -18.58 -5.08
CA ALA A 181 3.49 -17.82 -4.22
C ALA A 181 4.92 -17.72 -4.79
N VAL A 182 5.27 -18.59 -5.72
CA VAL A 182 6.52 -18.53 -6.50
C VAL A 182 7.75 -18.44 -5.57
N VAL A 183 7.76 -19.27 -4.52
CA VAL A 183 8.74 -19.21 -3.42
C VAL A 183 10.18 -19.37 -3.92
N GLU A 184 10.39 -20.14 -4.99
CA GLU A 184 11.71 -20.39 -5.57
C GLU A 184 12.32 -19.15 -6.26
N TYR A 185 11.50 -18.18 -6.71
CA TYR A 185 11.99 -16.94 -7.33
C TYR A 185 11.82 -15.71 -6.44
N VAL A 186 11.08 -15.80 -5.33
CA VAL A 186 10.69 -14.64 -4.51
C VAL A 186 11.91 -13.80 -4.10
N GLU A 187 13.00 -14.44 -3.67
CA GLU A 187 14.22 -13.72 -3.26
C GLU A 187 14.90 -12.98 -4.42
N GLU A 188 14.91 -13.55 -5.63
CA GLU A 188 15.44 -12.89 -6.82
C GLU A 188 14.52 -11.74 -7.28
N MET A 189 13.20 -11.92 -7.19
CA MET A 189 12.22 -10.88 -7.49
C MET A 189 12.39 -9.66 -6.58
N TYR A 190 12.50 -9.85 -5.27
CA TYR A 190 12.69 -8.71 -4.34
C TYR A 190 14.06 -8.05 -4.46
N LYS A 191 15.11 -8.80 -4.83
CA LYS A 191 16.40 -8.21 -5.21
C LYS A 191 16.26 -7.34 -6.46
N PHE A 192 15.56 -7.84 -7.49
CA PHE A 192 15.29 -7.07 -8.70
C PHE A 192 14.47 -5.81 -8.40
N TYR A 193 13.35 -5.93 -7.68
CA TYR A 193 12.52 -4.79 -7.29
C TYR A 193 13.33 -3.71 -6.57
N LYS A 194 14.18 -4.08 -5.62
CA LYS A 194 15.08 -3.11 -4.96
C LYS A 194 16.08 -2.46 -5.90
N SER A 195 16.60 -3.21 -6.87
CA SER A 195 17.57 -2.66 -7.82
C SER A 195 16.95 -1.61 -8.74
N VAL A 196 15.66 -1.73 -9.07
CA VAL A 196 14.95 -0.85 -10.03
C VAL A 196 13.95 0.12 -9.39
N GLU A 197 13.77 0.10 -8.05
CA GLU A 197 12.74 0.91 -7.37
C GLU A 197 12.90 2.43 -7.56
N ASN A 198 14.09 2.89 -7.96
CA ASN A 198 14.36 4.30 -8.25
C ASN A 198 14.07 4.69 -9.71
N GLU A 199 13.97 3.74 -10.63
CA GLU A 199 13.71 4.01 -12.06
C GLU A 199 12.26 4.48 -12.28
N GLY A 200 11.33 3.94 -11.49
CA GLY A 200 9.91 4.30 -11.52
C GLY A 200 9.49 5.39 -10.51
N ARG A 201 10.44 6.08 -9.87
CA ARG A 201 10.14 7.03 -8.79
C ARG A 201 10.05 8.46 -9.30
N ALA A 202 8.95 9.14 -8.99
CA ALA A 202 8.85 10.58 -9.19
C ALA A 202 9.75 11.33 -8.19
N HIS A 203 10.54 12.28 -8.67
CA HIS A 203 11.27 13.22 -7.82
C HIS A 203 10.38 14.38 -7.40
N ALA A 204 10.85 15.23 -6.48
CA ALA A 204 10.12 16.45 -6.18
C ALA A 204 9.90 17.25 -7.47
N TYR A 205 8.63 17.54 -7.80
CA TYR A 205 8.21 18.22 -9.02
C TYR A 205 7.29 19.42 -8.76
N MET A 206 6.82 19.63 -7.53
CA MET A 206 5.85 20.70 -7.25
C MET A 206 6.39 22.11 -7.57
N TYR A 207 7.71 22.31 -7.57
CA TYR A 207 8.32 23.57 -7.98
C TYR A 207 8.16 23.88 -9.49
N SER A 208 7.90 22.87 -10.33
CA SER A 208 7.64 23.06 -11.76
C SER A 208 6.16 23.24 -12.08
N GLN A 209 5.27 23.12 -11.08
CA GLN A 209 3.83 23.23 -11.25
C GLN A 209 3.34 24.63 -10.82
N PRO A 210 2.97 25.53 -11.76
CA PRO A 210 2.54 26.89 -11.43
C PRO A 210 1.13 26.97 -10.82
N GLU A 211 0.25 26.02 -11.15
CA GLU A 211 -1.17 26.04 -10.74
C GLU A 211 -1.55 24.95 -9.73
N ILE A 212 -0.64 24.04 -9.41
CA ILE A 212 -0.88 22.90 -8.51
C ILE A 212 0.08 23.00 -7.35
N ASN A 213 -0.41 22.71 -6.14
CA ASN A 213 0.40 22.61 -4.94
C ASN A 213 0.21 21.24 -4.25
N GLU A 214 1.04 20.98 -3.23
CA GLU A 214 1.03 19.71 -2.47
C GLU A 214 -0.34 19.40 -1.85
N ARG A 215 -1.07 20.43 -1.40
CA ARG A 215 -2.41 20.28 -0.83
C ARG A 215 -3.43 19.85 -1.88
N MET A 216 -3.36 20.38 -3.10
CA MET A 216 -4.22 19.98 -4.22
C MET A 216 -3.96 18.53 -4.62
N ARG A 217 -2.70 18.11 -4.64
CA ARG A 217 -2.34 16.69 -4.82
C ARG A 217 -2.95 15.82 -3.70
N ALA A 218 -2.81 16.20 -2.43
CA ALA A 218 -3.39 15.44 -1.33
C ALA A 218 -4.93 15.33 -1.43
N ILE A 219 -5.62 16.41 -1.84
CA ILE A 219 -7.07 16.38 -2.09
C ILE A 219 -7.41 15.40 -3.22
N LEU A 220 -6.62 15.36 -4.30
CA LEU A 220 -6.81 14.41 -5.38
C LEU A 220 -6.64 12.97 -4.88
N ILE A 221 -5.55 12.65 -4.18
CA ILE A 221 -5.27 11.29 -3.70
C ILE A 221 -6.33 10.84 -2.69
N ASP A 222 -6.76 11.69 -1.75
CA ASP A 222 -7.84 11.37 -0.80
C ASP A 222 -9.16 11.00 -1.49
N TRP A 223 -9.45 11.65 -2.63
CA TRP A 223 -10.60 11.32 -3.44
C TRP A 223 -10.40 10.06 -4.28
N LEU A 224 -9.22 9.85 -4.85
CA LEU A 224 -8.90 8.60 -5.55
C LEU A 224 -9.00 7.39 -4.62
N VAL A 225 -8.65 7.51 -3.33
CA VAL A 225 -8.90 6.45 -2.34
C VAL A 225 -10.39 6.11 -2.19
N GLN A 226 -11.28 7.11 -2.28
CA GLN A 226 -12.73 6.89 -2.24
C GLN A 226 -13.25 6.26 -3.54
N VAL A 227 -12.70 6.65 -4.69
CA VAL A 227 -13.01 6.06 -5.99
C VAL A 227 -12.55 4.60 -6.05
N HIS A 228 -11.32 4.35 -5.61
CA HIS A 228 -10.72 3.02 -5.45
C HIS A 228 -11.60 2.09 -4.64
N HIS A 229 -12.04 2.55 -3.47
CA HIS A 229 -12.95 1.78 -2.61
C HIS A 229 -14.32 1.55 -3.25
N LYS A 230 -14.86 2.54 -3.98
CA LYS A 230 -16.17 2.44 -4.63
C LYS A 230 -16.19 1.43 -5.79
N PHE A 231 -15.08 1.26 -6.48
CA PHE A 231 -14.92 0.26 -7.53
C PHE A 231 -14.37 -1.08 -7.03
N ASP A 232 -14.11 -1.21 -5.73
CA ASP A 232 -13.56 -2.42 -5.09
C ASP A 232 -12.28 -2.94 -5.78
N LEU A 233 -11.38 -2.00 -6.10
CA LEU A 233 -10.13 -2.31 -6.81
C LEU A 233 -9.09 -2.87 -5.83
N SER A 234 -8.13 -3.64 -6.36
CA SER A 234 -6.97 -4.11 -5.61
C SER A 234 -6.12 -2.94 -5.06
N PRO A 235 -5.46 -3.09 -3.91
CA PRO A 235 -4.52 -2.08 -3.41
C PRO A 235 -3.42 -1.73 -4.42
N GLU A 236 -2.92 -2.73 -5.17
CA GLU A 236 -1.95 -2.64 -6.26
C GLU A 236 -2.34 -1.52 -7.23
N THR A 237 -3.59 -1.52 -7.68
CA THR A 237 -4.18 -0.50 -8.56
C THR A 237 -4.09 0.91 -7.95
N LEU A 238 -4.34 1.07 -6.65
CA LEU A 238 -4.24 2.38 -5.97
C LEU A 238 -2.79 2.89 -5.96
N TYR A 239 -1.84 2.03 -5.56
CA TYR A 239 -0.44 2.43 -5.49
C TYR A 239 0.14 2.73 -6.87
N LEU A 240 -0.23 1.96 -7.90
CA LEU A 240 0.14 2.25 -9.28
C LEU A 240 -0.53 3.54 -9.79
N THR A 241 -1.80 3.79 -9.46
CA THR A 241 -2.48 5.04 -9.78
C THR A 241 -1.72 6.26 -9.26
N ILE A 242 -1.32 6.24 -7.97
CA ILE A 242 -0.58 7.34 -7.35
C ILE A 242 0.78 7.52 -8.03
N ASN A 243 1.48 6.41 -8.33
CA ASN A 243 2.74 6.45 -9.07
C ASN A 243 2.61 7.11 -10.45
N ILE A 244 1.59 6.74 -11.22
CA ILE A 244 1.32 7.30 -12.55
C ILE A 244 1.02 8.80 -12.45
N VAL A 245 0.18 9.21 -11.48
CA VAL A 245 -0.13 10.64 -11.25
C VAL A 245 1.14 11.43 -10.98
N ASP A 246 2.00 10.96 -10.06
CA ASP A 246 3.20 11.68 -9.67
C ASP A 246 4.22 11.77 -10.81
N ARG A 247 4.44 10.68 -11.55
CA ARG A 247 5.37 10.67 -12.69
C ARG A 247 4.87 11.56 -13.82
N PHE A 248 3.56 11.55 -14.11
CA PHE A 248 2.99 12.42 -15.13
C PHE A 248 3.13 13.89 -14.74
N LEU A 249 2.79 14.26 -13.50
CA LEU A 249 2.94 15.62 -13.00
C LEU A 249 4.42 16.05 -12.89
N ALA A 250 5.36 15.12 -12.79
CA ALA A 250 6.79 15.44 -12.88
C ALA A 250 7.23 15.87 -14.28
N LEU A 251 6.54 15.40 -15.32
CA LEU A 251 6.89 15.64 -16.72
C LEU A 251 6.03 16.73 -17.39
N ARG A 252 4.77 16.91 -16.93
CA ARG A 252 3.81 17.81 -17.55
C ARG A 252 3.22 18.84 -16.60
N ILE A 253 3.39 20.11 -16.97
CA ILE A 253 2.64 21.22 -16.38
C ILE A 253 1.15 20.96 -16.60
N THR A 254 0.40 20.91 -15.51
CA THR A 254 -1.02 20.57 -15.53
C THR A 254 -1.82 21.69 -14.89
N SER A 255 -2.93 22.08 -15.50
CA SER A 255 -3.81 23.09 -14.93
C SER A 255 -4.61 22.51 -13.75
N ARG A 256 -5.06 23.38 -12.84
CA ARG A 256 -5.95 22.96 -11.73
C ARG A 256 -7.21 22.22 -12.23
N ARG A 257 -7.73 22.60 -13.39
CA ARG A 257 -8.98 22.07 -13.97
C ARG A 257 -8.81 20.64 -14.51
N GLU A 258 -7.59 20.27 -14.88
CA GLU A 258 -7.26 18.97 -15.46
C GLU A 258 -6.75 17.96 -14.41
N LEU A 259 -6.40 18.42 -13.20
CA LEU A 259 -5.82 17.57 -12.17
C LEU A 259 -6.69 16.35 -11.83
N GLN A 260 -8.02 16.50 -11.74
CA GLN A 260 -8.92 15.36 -11.52
C GLN A 260 -9.00 14.44 -12.74
N LEU A 261 -8.95 14.97 -13.96
CA LEU A 261 -8.92 14.19 -15.20
C LEU A 261 -7.64 13.32 -15.28
N VAL A 262 -6.49 13.88 -14.89
CA VAL A 262 -5.23 13.13 -14.75
C VAL A 262 -5.40 11.98 -13.76
N GLY A 263 -5.96 12.24 -12.58
CA GLY A 263 -6.18 11.20 -11.56
C GLY A 263 -7.09 10.06 -12.03
N LEU A 264 -8.23 10.39 -12.65
CA LEU A 264 -9.15 9.40 -13.20
C LEU A 264 -8.53 8.56 -14.31
N SER A 265 -7.82 9.20 -15.23
CA SER A 265 -7.19 8.53 -16.36
C SER A 265 -6.02 7.66 -15.88
N SER A 266 -5.28 8.10 -14.86
CA SER A 266 -4.24 7.29 -14.21
C SER A 266 -4.83 6.04 -13.56
N MET A 267 -6.00 6.17 -12.90
CA MET A 267 -6.70 5.02 -12.31
C MET A 267 -7.24 4.07 -13.37
N LEU A 268 -7.74 4.57 -14.50
CA LEU A 268 -8.14 3.75 -15.64
C LEU A 268 -6.97 2.92 -16.16
N ILE A 269 -5.80 3.55 -16.34
CA ILE A 269 -4.58 2.87 -16.79
C ILE A 269 -4.17 1.79 -15.79
N ALA A 270 -4.06 2.14 -14.50
CA ALA A 270 -3.69 1.19 -13.46
C ALA A 270 -4.68 0.02 -13.37
N SER A 271 -5.98 0.29 -13.46
CA SER A 271 -7.00 -0.76 -13.39
C SER A 271 -6.93 -1.70 -14.59
N LYS A 272 -6.71 -1.18 -15.81
CA LYS A 272 -6.51 -2.03 -17.00
C LYS A 272 -5.23 -2.86 -16.93
N TYR A 273 -4.28 -2.45 -16.09
CA TYR A 273 -2.99 -3.11 -15.95
C TYR A 273 -3.03 -4.20 -14.86
N GLU A 274 -3.69 -3.96 -13.73
CA GLU A 274 -3.69 -4.86 -12.56
C GLU A 274 -4.99 -5.66 -12.39
N GLU A 275 -6.13 -5.16 -12.84
CA GLU A 275 -7.42 -5.81 -12.58
C GLU A 275 -7.81 -6.81 -13.67
N ILE A 276 -8.40 -7.94 -13.24
CA ILE A 276 -9.07 -8.87 -14.16
C ILE A 276 -10.25 -8.16 -14.85
N TRP A 277 -10.99 -7.35 -14.09
CA TRP A 277 -12.18 -6.64 -14.53
C TRP A 277 -12.05 -5.14 -14.25
N ALA A 278 -11.35 -4.43 -15.13
CA ALA A 278 -11.21 -2.98 -15.03
C ALA A 278 -12.55 -2.26 -15.24
N PRO A 279 -12.79 -1.12 -14.54
CA PRO A 279 -13.97 -0.30 -14.75
C PRO A 279 -13.97 0.30 -16.16
N GLN A 280 -15.15 0.40 -16.75
CA GLN A 280 -15.32 0.97 -18.07
C GLN A 280 -15.24 2.50 -18.04
N VAL A 281 -14.84 3.11 -19.15
CA VAL A 281 -14.72 4.59 -19.27
C VAL A 281 -16.01 5.30 -18.87
N HIS A 282 -17.17 4.73 -19.21
CA HIS A 282 -18.47 5.32 -18.88
C HIS A 282 -18.74 5.36 -17.36
N GLU A 283 -18.17 4.44 -16.58
CA GLU A 283 -18.28 4.41 -15.13
C GLU A 283 -17.45 5.54 -14.51
N LEU A 284 -16.28 5.84 -15.09
CA LEU A 284 -15.44 6.98 -14.71
C LEU A 284 -16.11 8.32 -15.08
N VAL A 285 -16.80 8.39 -16.23
CA VAL A 285 -17.66 9.54 -16.56
C VAL A 285 -18.75 9.71 -15.50
N CYS A 286 -19.39 8.63 -15.05
CA CYS A 286 -20.42 8.71 -14.03
C CYS A 286 -19.87 9.13 -12.66
N ILE A 287 -18.73 8.59 -12.22
CA ILE A 287 -18.15 8.90 -10.90
C ILE A 287 -17.59 10.32 -10.81
N SER A 288 -17.20 10.88 -11.97
CA SER A 288 -16.81 12.28 -12.12
C SER A 288 -17.99 13.25 -12.22
N ASP A 289 -19.22 12.82 -11.92
CA ASP A 289 -20.43 13.63 -12.10
C ASP A 289 -20.62 14.15 -13.53
N ARG A 290 -20.08 13.44 -14.52
CA ARG A 290 -20.05 13.86 -15.93
C ARG A 290 -19.33 15.21 -16.13
N THR A 291 -18.40 15.56 -15.23
CA THR A 291 -17.48 16.69 -15.45
C THR A 291 -16.62 16.47 -16.70
N TYR A 292 -16.34 15.21 -17.03
CA TYR A 292 -15.55 14.83 -18.21
C TYR A 292 -16.33 13.92 -19.15
N THR A 293 -16.06 14.02 -20.45
CA THR A 293 -16.58 13.11 -21.48
C THR A 293 -15.69 11.88 -21.64
N ASN A 294 -16.20 10.82 -22.27
CA ASN A 294 -15.39 9.64 -22.60
C ASN A 294 -14.14 10.02 -23.41
N GLU A 295 -14.31 10.94 -24.38
CA GLU A 295 -13.22 11.36 -25.26
C GLU A 295 -12.13 12.11 -24.50
N GLN A 296 -12.48 12.97 -23.53
CA GLN A 296 -11.50 13.64 -22.68
C GLN A 296 -10.67 12.66 -21.85
N ILE A 297 -11.30 11.63 -21.30
CA ILE A 297 -10.61 10.57 -20.54
C ILE A 297 -9.65 9.79 -21.44
N LEU A 298 -10.10 9.40 -22.64
CA LEU A 298 -9.26 8.65 -23.59
C LEU A 298 -8.09 9.49 -24.13
N ILE A 299 -8.29 10.79 -24.37
CA ILE A 299 -7.21 11.71 -24.77
C ILE A 299 -6.19 11.85 -23.65
N MET A 300 -6.64 12.03 -22.40
CA MET A 300 -5.75 12.13 -21.25
C MET A 300 -5.00 10.82 -21.00
N GLU A 301 -5.67 9.67 -21.11
CA GLU A 301 -5.04 8.36 -21.04
C GLU A 301 -3.89 8.23 -22.06
N LYS A 302 -4.16 8.57 -23.32
CA LYS A 302 -3.13 8.52 -24.37
C LYS A 302 -1.97 9.47 -24.08
N SER A 303 -2.26 10.66 -23.55
CA SER A 303 -1.25 11.63 -23.14
C SER A 303 -0.35 11.06 -22.04
N ILE A 304 -0.95 10.51 -20.97
CA ILE A 304 -0.21 9.91 -19.85
C ILE A 304 0.68 8.76 -20.34
N LEU A 305 0.15 7.83 -21.13
CA LEU A 305 0.92 6.70 -21.67
C LEU A 305 2.07 7.16 -22.57
N GLY A 306 1.85 8.21 -23.36
CA GLY A 306 2.88 8.82 -24.20
C GLY A 306 4.02 9.42 -23.38
N GLU A 307 3.70 10.20 -22.34
CA GLU A 307 4.70 10.83 -21.48
C GLU A 307 5.48 9.84 -20.64
N LEU A 308 4.83 8.76 -20.20
CA LEU A 308 5.46 7.70 -19.42
C LEU A 308 6.18 6.66 -20.28
N GLU A 309 6.20 6.84 -21.61
CA GLU A 309 6.79 5.92 -22.57
C GLU A 309 6.31 4.47 -22.36
N TRP A 310 5.05 4.31 -21.97
CA TRP A 310 4.44 3.01 -21.63
C TRP A 310 5.13 2.23 -20.50
N ASN A 311 6.04 2.85 -19.74
CA ASN A 311 6.71 2.23 -18.62
C ASN A 311 5.79 2.20 -17.39
N LEU A 312 4.95 1.16 -17.28
CA LEU A 312 4.00 0.97 -16.18
C LEU A 312 4.45 -0.11 -15.18
N THR A 313 5.36 -1.01 -15.59
CA THR A 313 5.87 -2.11 -14.77
C THR A 313 6.95 -1.59 -13.80
N VAL A 314 6.51 -0.98 -12.71
CA VAL A 314 7.41 -0.37 -11.71
C VAL A 314 7.15 -0.91 -10.30
N PRO A 315 8.18 -1.04 -9.45
CA PRO A 315 7.98 -1.42 -8.05
C PRO A 315 7.28 -0.28 -7.29
N THR A 316 6.04 -0.50 -6.88
CA THR A 316 5.33 0.43 -6.00
C THR A 316 5.60 0.08 -4.52
N PRO A 317 5.26 0.93 -3.55
CA PRO A 317 5.39 0.57 -2.13
C PRO A 317 4.64 -0.73 -1.80
N TYR A 318 3.55 -1.02 -2.51
CA TYR A 318 2.72 -2.19 -2.26
C TYR A 318 3.47 -3.52 -2.32
N VAL A 319 4.28 -3.75 -3.36
CA VAL A 319 5.00 -5.03 -3.48
C VAL A 319 5.91 -5.28 -2.28
N PHE A 320 6.54 -4.22 -1.75
CA PHE A 320 7.35 -4.31 -0.54
C PHE A 320 6.52 -4.46 0.73
N LEU A 321 5.34 -3.83 0.83
CA LEU A 321 4.43 -3.97 1.96
C LEU A 321 4.03 -5.43 2.16
N VAL A 322 3.61 -6.13 1.10
CA VAL A 322 3.22 -7.55 1.15
C VAL A 322 4.34 -8.40 1.78
N ARG A 323 5.58 -8.23 1.32
CA ARG A 323 6.74 -8.97 1.85
C ARG A 323 7.06 -8.61 3.29
N PHE A 324 7.06 -7.33 3.62
CA PHE A 324 7.53 -6.87 4.93
C PHE A 324 6.48 -7.08 6.02
N ILE A 325 5.19 -7.08 5.67
CA ILE A 325 4.10 -7.50 6.56
C ILE A 325 4.27 -8.99 6.89
N LYS A 326 4.48 -9.84 5.88
CA LYS A 326 4.76 -11.28 6.08
C LYS A 326 5.94 -11.50 7.03
N ALA A 327 7.03 -10.75 6.85
CA ALA A 327 8.21 -10.80 7.71
C ALA A 327 7.97 -10.31 9.15
N SER A 328 6.92 -9.53 9.38
CA SER A 328 6.57 -8.96 10.68
C SER A 328 5.81 -9.92 11.61
N MET A 329 5.47 -11.15 11.16
CA MET A 329 4.83 -12.20 11.98
C MET A 329 3.46 -11.76 12.52
N THR A 330 2.56 -11.37 11.63
CA THR A 330 1.49 -10.44 11.95
C THR A 330 0.17 -11.07 12.38
N ASP A 331 -0.55 -10.35 13.25
CA ASP A 331 -2.01 -10.41 13.35
C ASP A 331 -2.64 -9.39 12.39
N SER A 332 -3.94 -9.47 12.18
CA SER A 332 -4.70 -8.59 11.27
C SER A 332 -4.55 -7.10 11.60
N ASP A 333 -4.31 -6.76 12.87
CA ASP A 333 -4.21 -5.37 13.32
C ASP A 333 -2.89 -4.73 12.87
N VAL A 334 -1.77 -5.47 12.91
CA VAL A 334 -0.50 -4.97 12.37
C VAL A 334 -0.62 -4.73 10.87
N GLU A 335 -1.18 -5.68 10.13
CA GLU A 335 -1.37 -5.54 8.69
C GLU A 335 -2.19 -4.29 8.34
N ASN A 336 -3.37 -4.12 8.96
CA ASN A 336 -4.22 -2.97 8.71
C ASN A 336 -3.54 -1.64 9.11
N MET A 337 -2.81 -1.61 10.23
CA MET A 337 -2.06 -0.43 10.65
C MET A 337 -0.92 -0.09 9.68
N VAL A 338 -0.24 -1.10 9.13
CA VAL A 338 0.80 -0.89 8.11
C VAL A 338 0.22 -0.26 6.86
N TYR A 339 -0.87 -0.80 6.32
CA TYR A 339 -1.51 -0.21 5.13
C TYR A 339 -2.03 1.19 5.40
N PHE A 340 -2.64 1.43 6.57
CA PHE A 340 -3.10 2.76 6.96
C PHE A 340 -1.96 3.79 6.95
N LEU A 341 -0.82 3.47 7.59
CA LEU A 341 0.34 4.36 7.64
C LEU A 341 0.99 4.54 6.26
N ALA A 342 1.06 3.49 5.46
CA ALA A 342 1.61 3.57 4.11
C ALA A 342 0.74 4.43 3.18
N GLU A 343 -0.59 4.27 3.22
CA GLU A 343 -1.52 5.10 2.45
C GLU A 343 -1.44 6.58 2.89
N LEU A 344 -1.39 6.86 4.20
CA LEU A 344 -1.13 8.21 4.70
C LEU A 344 0.20 8.76 4.17
N GLY A 345 1.23 7.92 4.12
CA GLY A 345 2.53 8.26 3.54
C GLY A 345 2.40 8.69 2.08
N THR A 346 1.82 7.85 1.22
CA THR A 346 1.68 8.13 -0.22
C THR A 346 0.81 9.36 -0.54
N MET A 347 -0.17 9.67 0.30
CA MET A 347 -1.00 10.88 0.16
C MET A 347 -0.18 12.17 0.41
N ASN A 348 0.78 12.13 1.33
CA ASN A 348 1.57 13.30 1.71
C ASN A 348 2.82 13.44 0.84
N TYR A 349 2.92 14.58 0.13
CA TYR A 349 3.96 14.83 -0.86
C TYR A 349 5.40 14.72 -0.33
N SER A 350 5.63 15.06 0.94
CA SER A 350 6.95 15.00 1.57
C SER A 350 7.56 13.60 1.64
N THR A 351 6.77 12.53 1.45
CA THR A 351 7.28 11.16 1.38
C THR A 351 7.89 10.78 0.05
N LEU A 352 7.66 11.53 -1.04
CA LEU A 352 8.22 11.26 -2.38
C LEU A 352 9.76 11.22 -2.41
N ARG A 353 10.41 11.81 -1.41
CA ARG A 353 11.86 11.75 -1.25
C ARG A 353 12.38 10.34 -0.93
N TYR A 354 11.54 9.47 -0.38
CA TYR A 354 11.90 8.12 0.02
C TYR A 354 11.58 7.14 -1.11
N CYS A 355 12.37 6.07 -1.22
CA CYS A 355 12.10 4.99 -2.16
C CYS A 355 10.94 4.11 -1.67
N PRO A 356 10.25 3.39 -2.58
CA PRO A 356 9.14 2.51 -2.22
C PRO A 356 9.41 1.54 -1.07
N SER A 357 10.58 0.90 -1.05
CA SER A 357 10.97 -0.04 -0.01
C SER A 357 11.18 0.62 1.35
N MET A 358 11.68 1.86 1.39
CA MET A 358 11.83 2.65 2.61
C MET A 358 10.46 3.00 3.20
N ILE A 359 9.50 3.44 2.38
CA ILE A 359 8.14 3.75 2.83
C ILE A 359 7.49 2.51 3.45
N ALA A 360 7.62 1.35 2.78
CA ALA A 360 7.05 0.10 3.26
C ALA A 360 7.68 -0.36 4.59
N ALA A 361 9.02 -0.36 4.69
CA ALA A 361 9.72 -0.78 5.90
C ALA A 361 9.44 0.17 7.08
N SER A 362 9.41 1.49 6.84
CA SER A 362 9.05 2.48 7.86
C SER A 362 7.60 2.38 8.31
N ALA A 363 6.67 2.01 7.42
CA ALA A 363 5.28 1.74 7.79
C ALA A 363 5.19 0.52 8.73
N VAL A 364 5.91 -0.57 8.43
CA VAL A 364 6.02 -1.74 9.31
C VAL A 364 6.58 -1.36 10.68
N TYR A 365 7.69 -0.63 10.70
CA TYR A 365 8.30 -0.19 11.96
C TYR A 365 7.35 0.69 12.78
N ALA A 366 6.74 1.71 12.15
CA ALA A 366 5.80 2.62 12.80
C ALA A 366 4.53 1.91 13.31
N ALA A 367 4.01 0.92 12.57
CA ALA A 367 2.86 0.11 13.00
C ALA A 367 3.20 -0.72 14.25
N ARG A 368 4.37 -1.37 14.26
CA ARG A 368 4.85 -2.15 15.41
C ARG A 368 5.06 -1.27 16.65
N CYS A 369 5.58 -0.05 16.47
CA CYS A 369 5.66 0.95 17.53
C CYS A 369 4.27 1.36 18.04
N THR A 370 3.32 1.60 17.14
CA THR A 370 1.95 2.03 17.50
C THR A 370 1.21 0.94 18.29
N LEU A 371 1.44 -0.32 17.92
CA LEU A 371 0.80 -1.49 18.53
C LEU A 371 1.65 -2.13 19.65
N ASN A 372 2.74 -1.49 20.08
CA ASN A 372 3.65 -1.96 21.13
C ASN A 372 4.14 -3.41 20.94
N LYS A 373 4.45 -3.81 19.70
CA LYS A 373 4.97 -5.15 19.39
C LYS A 373 6.44 -5.26 19.80
N SER A 374 6.81 -6.32 20.51
CA SER A 374 8.19 -6.56 20.96
C SER A 374 8.74 -7.87 20.38
N PRO A 375 9.98 -7.89 19.87
CA PRO A 375 10.86 -6.73 19.62
C PRO A 375 10.29 -5.78 18.55
N LEU A 376 10.59 -4.48 18.62
CA LEU A 376 10.08 -3.49 17.65
C LEU A 376 10.64 -3.73 16.24
N TRP A 377 11.93 -4.04 16.14
CA TRP A 377 12.62 -4.40 14.90
C TRP A 377 13.48 -5.65 15.16
N ASN A 378 13.17 -6.77 14.52
CA ASN A 378 13.88 -8.05 14.70
C ASN A 378 14.83 -8.34 13.53
N GLU A 379 15.67 -9.35 13.71
CA GLU A 379 16.61 -9.80 12.68
C GLU A 379 15.91 -10.24 11.38
N THR A 380 14.75 -10.91 11.45
CA THR A 380 13.95 -11.29 10.27
C THR A 380 13.59 -10.07 9.43
N LEU A 381 13.05 -9.02 10.06
CA LEU A 381 12.72 -7.76 9.39
C LEU A 381 13.98 -7.10 8.82
N ARG A 382 15.09 -7.05 9.58
CA ARG A 382 16.36 -6.49 9.10
C ARG A 382 16.86 -7.20 7.84
N ILE A 383 16.76 -8.53 7.77
CA ILE A 383 17.20 -9.34 6.63
C ILE A 383 16.32 -9.09 5.41
N HIS A 384 15.00 -9.27 5.53
CA HIS A 384 14.09 -9.16 4.38
C HIS A 384 13.94 -7.71 3.89
N THR A 385 13.97 -6.73 4.79
CA THR A 385 13.88 -5.31 4.41
C THR A 385 15.22 -4.72 4.02
N GLY A 386 16.34 -5.28 4.47
CA GLY A 386 17.68 -4.70 4.27
C GLY A 386 17.94 -3.40 5.03
N PHE A 387 17.04 -2.98 5.94
CA PHE A 387 17.17 -1.74 6.69
C PHE A 387 17.40 -1.98 8.18
N SER A 388 18.24 -1.14 8.79
CA SER A 388 18.35 -1.03 10.25
C SER A 388 17.27 -0.09 10.80
N GLU A 389 16.95 -0.24 12.08
CA GLU A 389 16.00 0.63 12.78
C GLU A 389 16.37 2.14 12.63
N GLN A 390 17.66 2.47 12.71
CA GLN A 390 18.14 3.85 12.59
C GLN A 390 17.86 4.44 11.20
N GLN A 391 17.96 3.64 10.14
CA GLN A 391 17.70 4.10 8.77
C GLN A 391 16.22 4.42 8.53
N LEU A 392 15.33 3.75 9.26
CA LEU A 392 13.87 3.92 9.11
C LEU A 392 13.32 5.10 9.89
N MET A 393 14.10 5.65 10.83
CA MET A 393 13.63 6.57 11.85
C MET A 393 12.97 7.82 11.25
N ASP A 394 13.60 8.48 10.29
CA ASP A 394 13.10 9.75 9.74
C ASP A 394 11.78 9.57 8.98
N CYS A 395 11.68 8.53 8.17
CA CYS A 395 10.44 8.22 7.44
C CYS A 395 9.35 7.74 8.41
N ALA A 396 9.68 6.90 9.39
CA ALA A 396 8.72 6.42 10.38
C ALA A 396 8.15 7.55 11.25
N LYS A 397 8.99 8.50 11.70
CA LYS A 397 8.53 9.70 12.41
C LYS A 397 7.55 10.50 11.57
N LEU A 398 7.86 10.70 10.29
CA LEU A 398 6.99 11.42 9.36
C LEU A 398 5.62 10.73 9.20
N LEU A 399 5.59 9.39 9.04
CA LEU A 399 4.33 8.64 8.97
C LEU A 399 3.51 8.77 10.25
N VAL A 400 4.15 8.72 11.42
CA VAL A 400 3.47 8.89 12.72
C VAL A 400 2.98 10.32 12.93
N THR A 401 3.70 11.33 12.42
CA THR A 401 3.21 12.72 12.40
C THR A 401 1.92 12.82 11.57
N PHE A 402 1.86 12.20 10.39
CA PHE A 402 0.62 12.19 9.60
C PHE A 402 -0.52 11.50 10.33
N HIS A 403 -0.25 10.35 10.98
CA HIS A 403 -1.22 9.67 11.81
C HIS A 403 -1.75 10.60 12.92
N SER A 404 -0.88 11.33 13.61
CA SER A 404 -1.29 12.24 14.69
C SER A 404 -2.23 13.36 14.24
N MET A 405 -2.17 13.75 12.96
CA MET A 405 -3.01 14.79 12.38
C MET A 405 -4.24 14.23 11.64
N ALA A 406 -4.29 12.92 11.38
CA ALA A 406 -5.25 12.33 10.44
C ALA A 406 -6.72 12.51 10.85
N ALA A 407 -7.01 12.50 12.16
CA ALA A 407 -8.38 12.66 12.68
C ALA A 407 -8.91 14.11 12.53
N GLU A 408 -8.01 15.10 12.55
CA GLU A 408 -8.36 16.53 12.51
C GLU A 408 -8.33 17.12 11.11
N GLN A 409 -7.70 16.41 10.16
CA GLN A 409 -7.60 16.86 8.78
C GLN A 409 -8.95 16.83 8.06
N LYS A 410 -9.18 17.84 7.21
CA LYS A 410 -10.35 17.88 6.31
C LYS A 410 -10.35 16.74 5.28
N LEU A 411 -9.17 16.19 4.99
CA LEU A 411 -8.96 15.02 4.14
C LEU A 411 -9.03 13.77 5.01
N GLY A 412 -10.19 13.11 4.98
CA GLY A 412 -10.51 12.00 5.88
C GLY A 412 -10.88 10.70 5.18
N GLY A 413 -10.66 10.59 3.87
CA GLY A 413 -10.95 9.38 3.10
C GLY A 413 -10.19 8.17 3.63
N ILE A 414 -8.87 8.30 3.77
CA ILE A 414 -8.01 7.25 4.34
C ILE A 414 -8.37 6.98 5.81
N TYR A 415 -8.51 8.04 6.63
CA TYR A 415 -8.86 7.88 8.05
C TYR A 415 -10.18 7.12 8.23
N ARG A 416 -11.23 7.47 7.46
CA ARG A 416 -12.52 6.77 7.50
C ARG A 416 -12.39 5.32 7.04
N LYS A 417 -11.65 5.05 5.96
CA LYS A 417 -11.39 3.70 5.43
C LYS A 417 -10.83 2.76 6.50
N TYR A 418 -9.92 3.25 7.33
CA TYR A 418 -9.27 2.46 8.40
C TYR A 418 -9.88 2.65 9.80
N SER A 419 -10.98 3.40 9.91
CA SER A 419 -11.76 3.53 11.15
C SER A 419 -12.86 2.46 11.27
N CYS A 420 -13.17 1.71 10.20
CA CYS A 420 -14.20 0.69 10.24
C CYS A 420 -13.74 -0.56 11.01
N SER A 421 -14.71 -1.31 11.56
CA SER A 421 -14.44 -2.52 12.33
C SER A 421 -13.77 -3.63 11.51
N GLU A 422 -14.06 -3.70 10.20
CA GLU A 422 -13.46 -4.67 9.28
C GLU A 422 -11.94 -4.50 9.14
N ARG A 423 -11.44 -3.28 9.37
CA ARG A 423 -10.01 -2.93 9.36
C ARG A 423 -9.43 -2.81 10.77
N GLY A 424 -10.06 -3.43 11.76
CA GLY A 424 -9.65 -3.38 13.17
C GLY A 424 -9.78 -2.00 13.82
N ALA A 425 -10.44 -1.04 13.17
CA ALA A 425 -10.51 0.36 13.57
C ALA A 425 -9.13 0.98 13.91
N VAL A 426 -8.08 0.53 13.22
CA VAL A 426 -6.69 0.88 13.51
C VAL A 426 -6.41 2.38 13.46
N ALA A 427 -7.15 3.14 12.65
CA ALA A 427 -7.02 4.60 12.57
C ALA A 427 -7.45 5.32 13.86
N LEU A 428 -8.25 4.68 14.72
CA LEU A 428 -8.69 5.24 16.00
C LEU A 428 -7.67 5.04 17.13
N LEU A 429 -6.63 4.24 16.90
CA LEU A 429 -5.58 3.99 17.88
C LEU A 429 -4.67 5.22 17.99
N PRO A 430 -4.10 5.50 19.19
CA PRO A 430 -3.22 6.64 19.35
C PRO A 430 -1.91 6.45 18.56
N PRO A 431 -1.35 7.50 17.94
CA PRO A 431 -0.05 7.42 17.27
C PRO A 431 1.08 7.06 18.24
N ALA A 432 2.13 6.41 17.73
CA ALA A 432 3.31 6.01 18.50
C ALA A 432 4.04 7.22 19.11
N LYS A 433 3.79 7.51 20.39
CA LYS A 433 4.39 8.65 21.11
C LYS A 433 5.92 8.63 21.11
N SER A 434 6.53 7.45 21.11
CA SER A 434 7.99 7.28 21.04
C SER A 434 8.61 7.88 19.78
N LEU A 435 7.84 7.97 18.68
CA LEU A 435 8.29 8.53 17.41
C LEU A 435 7.88 10.01 17.23
N LEU A 436 6.92 10.52 18.00
CA LEU A 436 6.53 11.94 17.96
C LEU A 436 7.49 12.86 18.73
N ALA A 437 8.24 12.32 19.70
CA ALA A 437 9.16 13.10 20.52
C ALA A 437 10.47 13.41 19.78
N ALA A 438 10.51 14.53 19.04
CA ALA A 438 11.75 15.20 18.61
C ALA A 438 11.55 16.68 18.22
N SER A 439 10.67 17.43 18.90
CA SER A 439 10.77 18.89 18.94
C SER A 439 10.74 19.34 20.40
N VAL A 440 11.91 19.53 21.00
CA VAL A 440 12.29 20.54 22.01
C VAL A 440 13.64 20.11 22.58
N ALA A 441 14.69 20.71 22.07
CA ALA A 441 15.92 21.04 22.80
C ALA A 441 16.65 22.09 21.95
N ASN A 442 16.20 23.35 22.08
CA ASN A 442 17.03 24.51 21.78
C ASN A 442 17.96 24.76 22.97
#